data_AF-A0A161PJ92-F1
#
_entry.id   AF-A0A161PJ92-F1
#
_cell.length_a   1.000
_cell.length_b   1.000
_cell.length_c   1.000
_cell.angle_alpha   90.00
_cell.angle_beta   90.00
_cell.angle_gamma   90.00
#
_symmetry.space_group_name_H-M   'P 1'
#
loop_
_entity.id
_entity.type
_entity.pdbx_description
1 polymer ?
#
loop_
_entity_poly.entity_id
_entity_poly.type
_entity_poly.pdbx_seq_one_letter_code
_entity_poly.pdbx_strand_id
1 'polypeptide(L)'
;MDKGTFIRTIVLLLALVNQILTSFGLTPVPGDEVVWYEIISTIVTAIAASIAWFNNNYVTEKGKKQKEVLQEQGLIKVVKYEQNT
;
A
#
# COMPACT_ATOMS: atom_id res chain seq x y z
N MET A 1 19.95 -5.78 5.84
CA MET A 1 19.00 -5.87 6.97
C MET A 1 17.91 -6.84 6.59
N ASP A 2 17.71 -7.91 7.35
CA ASP A 2 16.65 -8.89 7.10
C ASP A 2 15.27 -8.33 7.50
N LYS A 3 14.20 -8.90 6.93
CA LYS A 3 12.82 -8.45 7.16
C LYS A 3 12.41 -8.55 8.64
N GLY A 4 12.90 -9.57 9.35
CA GLY A 4 12.63 -9.75 10.78
C GLY A 4 13.26 -8.63 11.61
N THR A 5 14.49 -8.25 11.30
CA THR A 5 15.19 -7.13 11.95
C THR A 5 14.49 -5.79 11.69
N PHE A 6 14.00 -5.54 10.48
CA PHE A 6 13.24 -4.31 10.19
C PHE A 6 11.97 -4.20 11.05
N ILE A 7 11.19 -5.27 11.13
CA ILE A 7 9.95 -5.32 11.92
C ILE A 7 10.25 -5.16 13.40
N ARG A 8 11.22 -5.91 13.94
CA ARG A 8 11.64 -5.81 15.35
C ARG A 8 12.07 -4.40 15.71
N THR A 9 12.76 -3.70 14.81
CA THR A 9 13.20 -2.32 15.03
C THR A 9 12.00 -1.36 15.10
N ILE A 10 10.99 -1.53 14.25
CA ILE A 10 9.77 -0.71 14.28
C ILE A 10 8.96 -0.98 15.56
N VAL A 11 8.75 -2.25 15.91
CA VAL A 11 8.03 -2.65 17.14
C VAL A 11 8.76 -2.13 18.37
N LEU A 12 10.09 -2.22 18.41
CA LEU A 12 10.91 -1.67 19.48
C LEU A 12 10.75 -0.15 19.60
N LEU A 13 10.77 0.58 18.48
CA LEU A 13 10.55 2.03 18.48
C LEU A 13 9.15 2.40 18.99
N LEU A 14 8.11 1.68 18.57
CA LEU A 14 6.74 1.88 19.08
C LEU A 14 6.65 1.62 20.58
N ALA A 15 7.30 0.55 21.06
CA ALA A 15 7.36 0.22 22.48
C ALA A 15 8.11 1.29 23.29
N LEU A 16 9.22 1.83 22.77
CA LEU A 16 9.97 2.92 23.40
C LEU A 16 9.16 4.22 23.47
N VAL A 17 8.44 4.57 22.40
CA VAL A 17 7.51 5.71 22.42
C VAL A 17 6.40 5.48 23.45
N ASN A 18 5.83 4.27 23.50
CA ASN A 18 4.81 3.92 24.47
C ASN A 18 5.33 3.98 25.92
N GLN A 19 6.56 3.55 26.16
CA GLN A 19 7.25 3.66 27.46
C GLN A 19 7.36 5.12 27.90
N ILE A 20 7.76 6.01 26.98
CA ILE A 20 7.89 7.44 27.24
C ILE A 20 6.52 8.06 27.55
N LEU A 21 5.50 7.80 26.72
CA LEU A 21 4.14 8.29 26.94
C LEU A 21 3.60 7.85 28.31
N THR A 22 3.75 6.57 28.64
CA THR A 22 3.32 6.00 29.92
C THR A 22 4.08 6.63 31.09
N SER A 23 5.38 6.89 30.94
CA SER A 23 6.20 7.55 31.97
C SER A 23 5.76 9.00 32.25
N PHE A 24 5.13 9.65 31.27
CA PHE A 24 4.53 10.98 31.41
C PHE A 24 3.04 10.95 31.76
N GLY A 25 2.47 9.77 32.05
CA GLY A 25 1.05 9.61 32.37
C GLY A 25 0.10 9.86 31.18
N LEU A 26 0.63 9.89 29.96
CA LEU A 26 -0.14 10.02 28.73
C LEU A 26 -0.72 8.66 28.31
N THR A 27 -1.79 8.69 27.51
CA THR A 27 -2.46 7.46 27.07
C THR A 27 -1.50 6.56 26.29
N PRO A 28 -1.29 5.30 26.71
CA PRO A 28 -0.43 4.37 26.01
C PRO A 28 -1.00 4.03 24.63
N VAL A 29 -0.13 3.79 23.66
CA VAL A 29 -0.53 3.31 22.34
C VAL A 29 -0.97 1.85 22.48
N PRO A 30 -2.24 1.51 22.18
CA PRO A 30 -2.74 0.15 22.34
C PRO A 30 -2.19 -0.78 21.25
N GLY A 31 -1.86 -2.02 21.62
CA GLY A 31 -1.45 -3.09 20.69
C GLY A 31 -0.21 -3.86 21.15
N ASP A 32 -0.22 -5.18 21.01
CA ASP A 32 0.92 -6.06 21.21
C ASP A 32 1.67 -6.36 19.89
N GLU A 33 2.74 -7.16 19.94
CA GLU A 33 3.55 -7.48 18.76
C GLU A 33 2.71 -8.08 17.61
N VAL A 34 1.72 -8.92 17.93
CA VAL A 34 0.87 -9.59 16.94
C VAL A 34 -0.02 -8.54 16.26
N VAL A 35 -0.68 -7.69 17.04
CA VAL A 35 -1.52 -6.59 16.52
C VAL A 35 -0.72 -5.64 15.63
N TRP A 36 0.49 -5.25 16.06
CA TRP A 36 1.33 -4.36 15.27
C TRP A 36 1.85 -5.01 13.99
N TYR A 37 2.20 -6.29 14.04
CA TYR A 37 2.59 -7.04 12.86
C TYR A 37 1.45 -7.08 11.82
N GLU A 38 0.22 -7.35 12.25
CA GLU A 38 -0.96 -7.39 11.39
C GLU A 38 -1.29 -6.04 10.77
N ILE A 39 -1.27 -4.96 11.57
CA ILE A 39 -1.52 -3.59 11.08
C ILE A 39 -0.48 -3.21 10.01
N ILE A 40 0.80 -3.41 10.30
CA ILE A 40 1.90 -3.07 9.37
C ILE A 40 1.78 -3.92 8.10
N SER A 41 1.54 -5.23 8.23
CA SER A 41 1.37 -6.14 7.09
C SER A 41 0.20 -5.72 6.21
N THR A 42 -0.92 -5.32 6.82
CA THR A 42 -2.12 -4.86 6.10
C THR A 42 -1.83 -3.59 5.33
N ILE A 43 -1.16 -2.61 5.95
CA ILE A 43 -0.79 -1.35 5.28
C ILE A 43 0.14 -1.62 4.09
N VAL A 44 1.19 -2.43 4.30
CA VAL A 44 2.14 -2.79 3.24
C VAL A 44 1.43 -3.49 2.09
N THR A 45 0.53 -4.44 2.41
CA THR A 45 -0.26 -5.16 1.41
C THR A 45 -1.19 -4.23 0.64
N ALA A 46 -1.87 -3.31 1.33
CA ALA A 46 -2.76 -2.33 0.71
C ALA A 46 -2.01 -1.39 -0.25
N ILE A 47 -0.81 -0.93 0.14
CA ILE A 47 0.05 -0.11 -0.71
C ILE A 47 0.50 -0.91 -1.95
N ALA A 48 0.99 -2.13 -1.75
CA ALA A 48 1.44 -2.98 -2.85
C ALA A 48 0.30 -3.30 -3.84
N ALA A 49 -0.88 -3.65 -3.32
CA ALA A 49 -2.08 -3.87 -4.11
C ALA A 49 -2.50 -2.63 -4.88
N SER A 50 -2.46 -1.46 -4.23
CA SER A 50 -2.78 -0.18 -4.87
C SER A 50 -1.81 0.13 -6.02
N ILE A 51 -0.50 0.01 -5.80
CA ILE A 51 0.53 0.22 -6.84
C ILE A 51 0.31 -0.75 -8.01
N ALA A 52 0.10 -2.04 -7.73
CA ALA A 52 -0.16 -3.04 -8.76
C ALA A 52 -1.43 -2.72 -9.57
N TRP A 53 -2.50 -2.30 -8.88
CA TRP A 53 -3.75 -1.90 -9.52
C TRP A 53 -3.57 -0.68 -10.43
N PHE A 54 -2.89 0.37 -9.96
CA PHE A 54 -2.62 1.57 -10.77
C PHE A 54 -1.81 1.25 -12.03
N ASN A 55 -0.80 0.39 -11.90
CA ASN A 55 0.04 -0.03 -13.03
C ASN A 55 -0.72 -0.91 -14.04
N ASN A 56 -1.64 -1.76 -13.58
CA ASN A 56 -2.35 -2.70 -14.45
C ASN A 56 -3.60 -2.13 -15.13
N ASN A 57 -4.15 -1.00 -14.66
CA ASN A 57 -5.43 -0.46 -15.15
C ASN A 57 -5.32 0.84 -15.97
N TYR A 58 -4.12 1.27 -16.36
CA TYR A 58 -3.91 2.50 -17.14
C TYR A 58 -4.58 3.76 -16.53
N VAL A 59 -4.70 3.81 -15.21
CA VAL A 59 -5.46 4.86 -14.51
C VAL A 59 -4.74 6.21 -14.55
N THR A 60 -3.41 6.18 -14.63
CA THR A 60 -2.58 7.39 -14.74
C THR A 60 -2.61 7.96 -16.16
N GLU A 61 -2.36 9.27 -16.31
CA GLU A 61 -2.28 9.92 -17.63
C GLU A 61 -1.25 9.25 -18.55
N LYS A 62 -0.12 8.80 -18.00
CA LYS A 62 0.88 8.01 -18.74
C LYS A 62 0.32 6.67 -19.20
N GLY A 63 -0.42 5.98 -18.32
CA GLY A 63 -1.09 4.73 -18.66
C GLY A 63 -2.13 4.90 -19.76
N LYS A 64 -2.94 5.97 -19.71
CA LYS A 64 -3.92 6.29 -20.77
C LYS A 64 -3.25 6.49 -22.12
N LYS A 65 -2.16 7.28 -22.17
CA LYS A 65 -1.37 7.47 -23.41
C LYS A 65 -0.75 6.18 -23.93
N GLN A 66 -0.24 5.33 -23.04
CA GLN A 66 0.26 4.02 -23.43
C GLN A 66 -0.85 3.16 -24.05
N LYS A 67 -2.04 3.16 -23.46
CA LYS A 67 -3.22 2.46 -24.00
C LYS A 67 -3.59 2.99 -25.39
N GLU A 68 -3.59 4.29 -25.60
CA GLU A 68 -3.87 4.92 -26.91
C GLU A 68 -2.89 4.44 -27.99
N VAL A 69 -1.57 4.51 -27.71
CA VAL A 69 -0.55 4.01 -28.64
C VAL A 69 -0.72 2.52 -28.92
N LEU A 70 -1.00 1.70 -27.91
CA LEU A 70 -1.25 0.27 -28.11
C LEU A 70 -2.50 0.00 -28.97
N GLN A 71 -3.53 0.86 -28.89
CA GLN A 71 -4.72 0.78 -29.75
C GLN A 71 -4.41 1.16 -31.19
N GLU A 72 -3.67 2.26 -31.41
CA GLU A 72 -3.25 2.71 -32.75
C GLU A 72 -2.42 1.64 -33.46
N GLN A 73 -1.53 0.96 -32.73
CA GLN A 73 -0.70 -0.12 -33.26
C GLN A 73 -1.44 -1.46 -33.40
N GLY A 74 -2.73 -1.53 -33.06
CA GLY A 74 -3.52 -2.76 -33.12
C GLY A 74 -3.08 -3.86 -32.16
N LEU A 75 -2.28 -3.52 -31.14
CA LEU A 75 -1.72 -4.47 -30.17
C LEU A 75 -2.69 -4.84 -29.05
N ILE A 76 -3.80 -4.09 -28.91
CA ILE A 76 -4.88 -4.40 -27.97
C ILE A 76 -6.25 -4.28 -28.63
N LYS A 77 -7.19 -5.16 -28.24
CA LYS A 77 -8.57 -5.10 -28.72
C LYS A 77 -9.27 -3.86 -28.15
N VAL A 78 -9.83 -3.02 -29.02
CA VAL A 78 -10.69 -1.91 -28.62
C VAL A 78 -12.06 -2.49 -28.24
N VAL A 79 -12.32 -2.63 -26.94
CA VAL A 79 -13.67 -2.89 -26.45
C VAL A 79 -14.44 -1.57 -26.56
N LYS A 80 -15.27 -1.44 -27.61
CA LYS A 80 -16.25 -0.35 -27.70
C LYS A 80 -17.33 -0.65 -26.66
N TYR A 81 -17.31 0.07 -25.54
CA TYR A 81 -18.49 0.13 -24.68
C TYR A 81 -19.53 0.94 -25.45
N GLU A 82 -20.52 0.27 -26.04
CA GLU A 82 -21.73 0.93 -26.51
C GLU A 82 -22.30 1.71 -25.31
N GLN A 83 -22.22 3.03 -25.40
CA GLN A 83 -22.92 3.94 -24.50
C GLN A 83 -24.40 3.78 -24.81
N ASN A 84 -25.04 2.79 -24.17
CA ASN A 84 -26.48 2.60 -24.24
C ASN A 84 -27.11 3.61 -23.27
N THR A 85 -27.40 4.80 -23.79
CA THR A 85 -28.32 5.79 -23.19
C THR A 85 -29.74 5.26 -23.20
#